data_AF-A0A9Q0I3Y4-F1
#
_entry.id   AF-A0A9Q0I3Y4-F1
#
_cell.length_a   1.000
_cell.length_b   1.000
_cell.length_c   1.000
_cell.angle_alpha   90.00
_cell.angle_beta   90.00
_cell.angle_gamma   90.00
#
_symmetry.space_group_name_H-M   'P 1'
#
loop_
_entity.id
_entity.type
_entity.pdbx_description
1 polymer ?
#
loop_
_entity_poly.entity_id
_entity_poly.type
_entity_poly.pdbx_seq_one_letter_code
_entity_poly.pdbx_strand_id
1 'polypeptide(L)'
;MSFVSPELVAPPPSISIQEMGRNITLVGKRLCWSDALLYCRDFHWDLLSIRGPEELEIIDEMVSRANFPLTSHLWVGLRRSIFMNLLVLDVW
;
A
#
# COMPACT_ATOMS: atom_id res chain seq x y z
N MET A 1 -10.01 -31.55 -10.90
CA MET A 1 -9.95 -30.19 -10.31
C MET A 1 -8.62 -29.59 -10.72
N SER A 2 -8.61 -28.83 -11.80
CA SER A 2 -7.41 -28.15 -12.30
C SER A 2 -7.03 -27.06 -11.30
N PHE A 3 -5.85 -27.22 -10.70
CA PHE A 3 -5.13 -26.15 -10.02
C PHE A 3 -4.96 -25.03 -11.04
N VAL A 4 -5.70 -23.95 -10.87
CA VAL A 4 -5.50 -22.72 -11.63
C VAL A 4 -4.20 -22.12 -11.12
N SER A 5 -3.13 -22.19 -11.92
CA SER A 5 -1.89 -21.45 -11.65
C SER A 5 -2.20 -19.95 -11.66
N PRO A 6 -1.87 -19.17 -10.61
CA PRO A 6 -2.28 -17.76 -10.52
C PRO A 6 -1.49 -16.76 -11.40
N GLU A 7 -0.58 -17.20 -12.27
CA GLU A 7 0.50 -16.36 -12.80
C GLU A 7 0.39 -15.94 -14.27
N LEU A 8 -0.82 -15.78 -14.82
CA LEU A 8 -1.01 -15.18 -16.16
C LEU A 8 -1.74 -13.84 -16.13
N VAL A 9 -1.62 -13.10 -15.03
CA VAL A 9 -2.09 -11.72 -14.93
C VAL A 9 -0.88 -10.80 -15.10
N ALA A 10 -0.94 -9.88 -16.06
CA ALA A 10 0.07 -8.83 -16.23
C ALA A 10 0.43 -8.20 -14.87
N PRO A 11 1.69 -7.76 -14.67
CA PRO A 11 2.09 -7.13 -13.41
C PRO A 11 1.12 -6.00 -13.09
N PRO A 12 0.67 -5.89 -11.81
CA PRO A 12 -0.28 -4.85 -11.45
C PRO A 12 0.30 -3.47 -11.79
N PRO A 13 -0.53 -2.53 -12.25
CA PRO A 13 -0.07 -1.18 -12.51
C PRO A 13 0.46 -0.58 -11.20
N SER A 14 1.60 0.09 -11.26
CA SER A 14 2.24 0.66 -10.09
C SER A 14 2.97 1.95 -10.41
N ILE A 15 3.02 2.87 -9.45
CA ILE A 15 3.80 4.11 -9.53
C ILE A 15 4.77 4.10 -8.36
N SER A 16 6.04 4.44 -8.62
CA SER A 16 7.07 4.54 -7.60
C SER A 16 7.66 5.94 -7.56
N ILE A 17 7.97 6.43 -6.36
CA ILE A 17 8.72 7.66 -6.13
C ILE A 17 9.84 7.36 -5.15
N GLN A 18 11.00 7.95 -5.38
CA GLN A 18 12.14 7.91 -4.47
C GLN A 18 12.26 9.27 -3.80
N GLU A 19 11.96 9.33 -2.50
CA GLU A 19 12.02 10.58 -1.75
C GLU A 19 12.57 10.32 -0.34
N MET A 20 13.42 11.24 0.14
CA MET A 20 14.07 11.16 1.47
C MET A 20 14.79 9.82 1.75
N GLY A 21 15.35 9.18 0.72
CA GLY A 21 16.06 7.89 0.85
C GLY A 21 15.14 6.68 1.00
N ARG A 22 13.84 6.82 0.78
CA ARG A 22 12.85 5.72 0.76
C ARG A 22 12.30 5.56 -0.64
N ASN A 23 12.15 4.32 -1.07
CA ASN A 23 11.39 3.99 -2.27
C ASN A 23 9.95 3.64 -1.85
N ILE A 24 8.99 4.41 -2.30
CA ILE A 24 7.57 4.20 -2.04
C ILE A 24 6.92 3.80 -3.35
N THR A 25 6.08 2.77 -3.32
CA THR A 25 5.37 2.29 -4.50
C THR A 25 3.88 2.12 -4.20
N LEU A 26 3.05 2.79 -4.99
CA LEU A 26 1.60 2.61 -5.01
C LEU A 26 1.26 1.47 -5.98
N VAL A 27 0.58 0.45 -5.49
CA VAL A 27 0.20 -0.74 -6.29
C VAL A 27 -1.31 -0.74 -6.55
N GLY A 28 -1.71 -0.71 -7.81
CA GLY A 28 -3.10 -0.74 -8.27
C GLY A 28 -3.72 -2.14 -8.26
N LYS A 29 -3.73 -2.80 -7.10
CA LYS A 29 -4.31 -4.14 -6.94
C LYS A 29 -5.37 -4.13 -5.83
N ARG A 30 -6.59 -4.58 -6.16
CA ARG A 30 -7.68 -4.73 -5.17
C ARG A 30 -7.43 -5.95 -4.30
N LEU A 31 -6.98 -5.72 -3.07
CA LEU A 31 -6.70 -6.73 -2.06
C LEU A 31 -7.39 -6.36 -0.75
N CYS A 32 -7.63 -7.32 0.13
CA CYS A 32 -7.89 -7.00 1.53
C CYS A 32 -6.58 -6.63 2.23
N TRP A 33 -6.65 -6.02 3.42
CA TRP A 33 -5.43 -5.57 4.14
C TRP A 33 -4.41 -6.69 4.36
N SER A 34 -4.87 -7.86 4.79
CA SER A 34 -4.01 -9.03 5.04
C SER A 34 -3.31 -9.50 3.78
N ASP A 35 -4.04 -9.57 2.66
CA ASP A 35 -3.47 -9.96 1.36
C ASP A 35 -2.50 -8.91 0.83
N ALA A 36 -2.76 -7.62 1.06
CA ALA A 36 -1.86 -6.54 0.68
C ALA A 36 -0.55 -6.61 1.46
N LEU A 37 -0.62 -6.90 2.77
CA LEU A 37 0.57 -7.10 3.61
C LEU A 37 1.40 -8.30 3.13
N LEU A 38 0.75 -9.44 2.87
CA LEU A 38 1.42 -10.63 2.35
C LEU A 38 2.05 -10.36 0.98
N TYR A 39 1.30 -9.71 0.09
CA TYR A 39 1.80 -9.31 -1.23
C TYR A 39 3.07 -8.48 -1.11
N CYS A 40 3.11 -7.42 -0.29
CA CYS A 40 4.33 -6.63 -0.12
C CYS A 40 5.51 -7.48 0.37
N ARG A 41 5.28 -8.37 1.34
CA ARG A 41 6.33 -9.22 1.94
C ARG A 41 6.88 -10.27 0.99
N ASP A 42 6.06 -10.81 0.10
CA ASP A 42 6.49 -11.73 -0.95
C ASP A 42 7.48 -11.06 -1.93
N PHE A 43 7.39 -9.73 -2.09
CA PHE A 43 8.31 -8.92 -2.89
C PHE A 43 9.40 -8.23 -2.06
N HIS A 44 9.66 -8.69 -0.82
CA HIS A 44 10.64 -8.11 0.11
C HIS A 44 10.39 -6.65 0.48
N TRP A 45 9.16 -6.17 0.32
CA TRP A 45 8.71 -4.84 0.72
C TRP A 45 7.77 -4.96 1.94
N ASP A 46 7.32 -3.82 2.47
CA ASP A 46 6.31 -3.80 3.54
C ASP A 46 5.31 -2.67 3.26
N LEU A 47 4.13 -2.75 3.89
CA LEU A 47 3.15 -1.69 3.78
C LEU A 47 3.71 -0.39 4.37
N LEU A 48 3.47 0.72 3.67
CA LEU A 48 3.96 2.04 4.07
C LEU A 48 3.40 2.42 5.44
N SER A 49 4.26 2.53 6.46
CA SER A 49 3.90 3.12 7.75
C SER A 49 4.01 4.63 7.67
N ILE A 50 2.89 5.34 7.82
CA ILE A 50 2.83 6.81 7.86
C ILE A 50 3.46 7.32 9.17
N ARG A 51 4.53 8.12 9.09
CA ARG A 51 5.30 8.63 10.23
C ARG A 51 5.06 10.11 10.51
N GLY A 52 4.53 10.86 9.55
CA GLY A 52 4.34 12.30 9.63
C GLY A 52 3.67 12.88 8.38
N PRO A 53 3.47 14.20 8.35
CA PRO A 53 2.78 14.90 7.27
C PRO A 53 3.49 14.80 5.92
N GLU A 54 4.83 14.75 5.91
CA GLU A 54 5.63 14.60 4.69
C GLU A 54 5.22 13.34 3.88
N GLU A 55 4.97 12.23 4.57
CA GLU A 55 4.56 11.00 3.88
C GLU A 55 3.11 11.06 3.38
N LEU A 56 2.26 11.89 3.99
CA LEU A 56 0.91 12.14 3.48
C LEU A 56 0.95 12.96 2.19
N GLU A 57 1.81 13.98 2.12
CA GLU A 57 2.01 14.79 0.91
C GLU A 57 2.49 13.93 -0.27
N ILE A 58 3.43 13.01 -0.02
CA ILE A 58 3.92 12.07 -1.05
C ILE A 58 2.79 11.15 -1.54
N ILE A 59 1.97 10.62 -0.63
CA ILE A 59 0.83 9.76 -1.00
C ILE A 59 -0.16 10.55 -1.87
N ASP A 60 -0.46 11.80 -1.51
CA ASP A 60 -1.37 12.66 -2.28
C ASP A 60 -0.82 12.91 -3.70
N GLU A 61 0.48 13.19 -3.83
CA GLU A 61 1.12 13.33 -5.13
C GLU A 61 1.01 12.03 -5.94
N MET A 62 1.31 10.87 -5.35
CA MET A 62 1.20 9.58 -6.04
C MET A 62 -0.22 9.28 -6.52
N VAL A 63 -1.21 9.57 -5.68
CA VAL A 63 -2.64 9.39 -5.99
C VAL A 63 -3.05 10.31 -7.14
N SER A 64 -2.63 11.57 -7.13
CA SER A 64 -2.91 12.50 -8.23
C SER A 64 -2.28 12.09 -9.56
N ARG A 65 -1.10 11.44 -9.50
CA ARG A 65 -0.37 10.93 -10.66
C ARG A 65 -0.83 9.53 -11.11
N ALA A 66 -1.72 8.89 -10.36
CA ALA A 66 -2.21 7.56 -10.67
C ALA A 66 -3.00 7.53 -11.97
N ASN A 67 -2.52 6.76 -12.95
CA ASN A 67 -3.19 6.54 -14.23
C ASN A 67 -4.06 5.28 -14.25
N PHE A 68 -4.33 4.70 -13.09
CA PHE A 68 -5.13 3.49 -12.90
C PHE A 68 -6.22 3.73 -11.85
N PRO A 69 -7.35 3.00 -11.90
CA PRO A 69 -8.46 3.22 -10.99
C PRO A 69 -8.05 2.90 -9.55
N LEU A 70 -8.22 3.89 -8.67
CA LEU A 70 -8.02 3.75 -7.23
C LEU A 70 -9.34 3.49 -6.51
N THR A 71 -9.26 2.79 -5.39
CA THR A 71 -10.38 2.65 -4.44
C THR A 71 -10.41 3.85 -3.50
N SER A 72 -11.55 4.07 -2.83
CA SER A 72 -11.70 5.14 -1.83
C SER A 72 -10.77 5.01 -0.62
N HIS A 73 -10.17 3.84 -0.42
CA HIS A 73 -9.26 3.52 0.68
C HIS A 73 -7.94 2.98 0.15
N LEU A 74 -6.85 3.32 0.85
CA LEU A 74 -5.50 2.79 0.62
C LEU A 74 -5.06 1.98 1.83
N TRP A 75 -4.37 0.86 1.58
CA TRP A 75 -3.79 0.05 2.65
C TRP A 75 -2.42 0.57 3.05
N VAL A 76 -2.26 0.83 4.34
CA VAL A 76 -1.02 1.30 4.96
C VAL A 76 -0.61 0.37 6.09
N GLY A 77 0.68 0.42 6.43
CA GLY A 77 1.26 -0.38 7.49
C GLY A 77 0.84 0.16 8.85
N LEU A 78 0.24 -0.68 9.69
CA LEU A 78 -0.07 -0.33 11.07
C LEU A 78 1.23 -0.28 11.88
N ARG A 79 1.63 0.91 12.32
CA ARG A 79 2.68 1.02 13.34
C ARG A 79 2.05 0.73 14.70
N ARG A 80 2.30 -0.45 15.27
CA ARG A 80 2.10 -0.67 16.72
C ARG A 80 3.16 0.11 17.48
N SER A 81 2.89 1.38 17.74
CA SER A 81 3.59 2.11 18.79
C SER A 81 2.92 1.75 20.11
N ILE A 82 3.65 1.16 21.06
CA ILE A 82 3.18 0.92 22.44
C ILE A 82 2.76 2.23 23.15
N PHE A 83 3.04 3.39 22.55
CA PHE A 83 2.63 4.72 23.00
C PHE A 83 1.44 5.35 22.26
N MET A 84 0.81 4.67 21.30
CA MET A 84 -0.36 5.23 20.58
C MET A 84 -1.55 4.27 20.65
N ASN A 85 -2.19 4.24 21.81
CA ASN A 85 -3.63 4.05 21.88
C ASN A 85 -4.27 5.40 21.51
N LEU A 86 -4.44 5.69 20.22
CA LEU A 86 -5.50 6.54 19.67
C LEU A 86 -5.31 6.65 18.15
N LEU A 87 -6.41 6.53 17.41
CA LEU A 87 -6.53 6.67 15.95
C LEU A 87 -6.16 5.43 15.11
N VAL A 88 -6.59 4.24 15.52
CA VAL A 88 -7.44 3.51 14.57
C VAL A 88 -8.83 4.01 14.90
N LEU A 89 -9.27 5.09 14.23
CA LEU A 89 -10.70 5.30 14.16
C LEU A 89 -11.19 4.09 13.38
N ASP A 90 -11.89 3.21 14.10
CA ASP A 90 -12.81 2.25 13.54
C ASP A 90 -13.54 2.90 12.36
N VAL A 91 -13.20 2.50 11.14
CA VAL A 91 -14.03 2.78 9.98
C VAL A 91 -15.00 1.61 9.87
N TRP A 92 -16.11 1.73 10.62
CA TRP A 92 -17.41 1.25 10.14
C TRP A 92 -17.99 2.30 9.20
#